data_AF-A0A4U3A6C4-F1
#
_entry.id   AF-A0A4U3A6C4-F1
#
_cell.length_a   1.000
_cell.length_b   1.000
_cell.length_c   1.000
_cell.angle_alpha   90.00
_cell.angle_beta   90.00
_cell.angle_gamma   90.00
#
_symmetry.space_group_name_H-M   'P 1'
#
loop_
_entity.id
_entity.type
_entity.pdbx_description
1 polymer ?
#
loop_
_entity_poly.entity_id
_entity_poly.type
_entity_poly.pdbx_seq_one_letter_code
_entity_poly.pdbx_strand_id
1 'polypeptide(L)'
;MISNLKREALSSLKGHWGLGVGSTFLNYLIPVASMYIIGIVVFLIFGLFIDVIGPENFVYYAYGEPQINFGLILSQIIVWAIIFILYIVVQSVMSYGYYTITLRLAKNESTTIGDLFAGFNSNNIFRAMKLGILQTIFISLWSLLFIVPGIIKFFSYSMAYYIMLEDPECTASEAIKKSKM
;
A
#
# COMPACT_ATOMS: atom_id res chain seq x y z
N MET A 1 29.59 11.40 -11.87
CA MET A 1 28.58 11.31 -10.79
C MET A 1 27.74 10.04 -10.90
N ILE A 2 27.01 9.82 -12.01
CA ILE A 2 26.14 8.63 -12.19
C ILE A 2 26.90 7.30 -12.08
N SER A 3 28.12 7.22 -12.63
CA SER A 3 28.96 6.01 -12.55
C SER A 3 29.34 5.61 -11.12
N ASN A 4 29.60 6.60 -10.26
CA ASN A 4 29.96 6.36 -8.85
C ASN A 4 28.75 5.84 -8.07
N LEU A 5 27.59 6.50 -8.22
CA LEU A 5 26.34 6.05 -7.58
C LEU A 5 25.95 4.63 -8.01
N LYS A 6 26.08 4.32 -9.30
CA LYS A 6 25.83 2.96 -9.82
C LYS A 6 26.77 1.95 -9.17
N ARG A 7 28.07 2.28 -9.07
CA ARG A 7 29.07 1.40 -8.46
C ARG A 7 28.79 1.17 -6.98
N GLU A 8 28.41 2.21 -6.25
CA GLU A 8 28.04 2.14 -4.83
C GLU A 8 26.79 1.26 -4.63
N ALA A 9 25.74 1.47 -5.42
CA ALA A 9 24.52 0.66 -5.36
C ALA A 9 24.77 -0.82 -5.71
N LEU A 10 25.65 -1.11 -6.67
CA LEU A 10 26.02 -2.50 -6.98
C LEU A 10 26.89 -3.12 -5.88
N SER A 11 27.75 -2.31 -5.25
CA SER A 11 28.59 -2.78 -4.16
C SER A 11 27.78 -3.15 -2.92
N SER A 12 26.74 -2.36 -2.60
CA SER A 12 25.87 -2.62 -1.45
C SER A 12 25.00 -3.88 -1.61
N LEU A 13 24.68 -4.24 -2.85
CA LEU A 13 23.94 -5.47 -3.16
C LEU A 13 24.83 -6.73 -3.24
N LYS A 14 26.16 -6.56 -3.31
CA LYS A 14 27.08 -7.70 -3.45
C LYS A 14 26.99 -8.61 -2.22
N GLY A 15 26.62 -9.88 -2.42
CA GLY A 15 26.36 -10.85 -1.35
C GLY A 15 24.93 -10.86 -0.81
N HIS A 16 24.10 -9.86 -1.15
CA HIS A 16 22.72 -9.70 -0.64
C HIS A 16 21.66 -9.60 -1.74
N TRP A 17 21.99 -9.95 -2.99
CA TRP A 17 21.06 -9.90 -4.14
C TRP A 17 19.73 -10.62 -3.87
N GLY A 18 19.76 -11.77 -3.19
CA GLY A 18 18.55 -12.49 -2.82
C GLY A 18 17.62 -11.70 -1.91
N LEU A 19 18.18 -10.89 -0.99
CA LEU A 19 17.39 -10.01 -0.13
C LEU A 19 16.80 -8.84 -0.92
N GLY A 20 17.57 -8.20 -1.80
CA GLY A 20 17.09 -7.09 -2.63
C GLY A 20 15.96 -7.51 -3.59
N VAL A 21 16.16 -8.61 -4.33
CA VAL A 21 15.15 -9.12 -5.27
C VAL A 21 13.96 -9.72 -4.52
N GLY A 22 14.22 -10.51 -3.47
CA GLY A 22 13.17 -11.17 -2.69
C GLY A 22 12.28 -10.17 -1.95
N SER A 23 12.85 -9.15 -1.33
CA SER A 23 12.07 -8.09 -0.65
C SER A 23 11.20 -7.30 -1.63
N THR A 24 11.74 -6.94 -2.80
CA THR A 24 10.95 -6.28 -3.86
C THR A 24 9.79 -7.16 -4.30
N PHE A 25 10.07 -8.44 -4.60
CA PHE A 25 9.05 -9.39 -5.05
C PHE A 25 7.94 -9.57 -4.01
N LEU A 26 8.30 -9.80 -2.73
CA LEU A 26 7.34 -9.97 -1.65
C LEU A 26 6.56 -8.69 -1.34
N ASN A 27 7.20 -7.51 -1.44
CA ASN A 27 6.53 -6.22 -1.25
C ASN A 27 5.41 -5.98 -2.28
N TYR A 28 5.50 -6.54 -3.49
CA TYR A 28 4.40 -6.49 -4.46
C TYR A 28 3.45 -7.68 -4.32
N LEU A 29 3.98 -8.88 -4.13
CA LEU A 29 3.17 -10.10 -4.07
C LEU A 29 2.20 -10.09 -2.88
N ILE A 30 2.68 -9.73 -1.69
CA ILE A 30 1.88 -9.83 -0.45
C ILE A 30 0.68 -8.87 -0.46
N PRO A 31 0.83 -7.56 -0.74
CA PRO A 31 -0.32 -6.66 -0.86
C PRO A 31 -1.31 -7.10 -1.93
N VAL A 32 -0.84 -7.53 -3.11
CA VAL A 32 -1.72 -8.00 -4.19
C VAL A 32 -2.47 -9.26 -3.79
N ALA A 33 -1.78 -10.27 -3.24
CA ALA A 33 -2.42 -11.48 -2.73
C ALA A 33 -3.43 -11.15 -1.61
N SER A 34 -3.07 -10.24 -0.70
CA SER A 34 -3.97 -9.80 0.36
C SER A 34 -5.22 -9.12 -0.19
N MET A 35 -5.11 -8.32 -1.26
CA MET A 35 -6.25 -7.68 -1.92
C MET A 35 -7.25 -8.72 -2.44
N TYR A 36 -6.77 -9.79 -3.09
CA TYR A 36 -7.64 -10.86 -3.56
C TYR A 36 -8.27 -11.65 -2.41
N ILE A 37 -7.51 -11.96 -1.37
CA ILE A 37 -8.02 -12.67 -0.18
C ILE A 37 -9.10 -11.82 0.51
N ILE A 38 -8.81 -10.55 0.78
CA ILE A 38 -9.75 -9.58 1.38
C ILE A 38 -10.98 -9.45 0.48
N GLY A 39 -10.78 -9.30 -0.83
CA GLY A 39 -11.87 -9.18 -1.80
C GLY A 39 -12.80 -10.39 -1.77
N ILE A 40 -12.25 -11.61 -1.78
CA ILE A 40 -13.04 -12.85 -1.67
C ILE A 40 -13.82 -12.87 -0.35
N VAL A 41 -13.16 -12.59 0.78
CA VAL A 41 -13.81 -12.61 2.10
C VAL A 41 -14.95 -11.60 2.17
N VAL A 42 -14.71 -10.35 1.75
CA VAL A 42 -15.73 -9.29 1.76
C VAL A 42 -16.87 -9.61 0.80
N PHE A 43 -16.57 -10.15 -0.39
CA PHE A 43 -17.58 -10.54 -1.36
C PHE A 43 -18.46 -11.68 -0.85
N LEU A 44 -17.87 -12.69 -0.19
CA LEU A 44 -18.62 -13.78 0.45
C LEU A 44 -19.52 -13.27 1.58
N ILE A 45 -19.01 -12.38 2.45
CA ILE A 45 -19.81 -11.75 3.50
C ILE A 45 -20.96 -10.94 2.91
N PHE A 46 -20.70 -10.20 1.82
CA PHE A 46 -21.73 -9.43 1.13
C PHE A 46 -22.81 -10.33 0.52
N GLY A 47 -22.44 -11.43 -0.14
CA GLY A 47 -23.38 -12.41 -0.67
C GLY A 47 -24.27 -13.01 0.43
N LEU A 48 -23.65 -13.46 1.53
CA LEU A 48 -24.37 -13.97 2.70
C LEU A 48 -25.33 -12.94 3.30
N PHE A 49 -24.94 -11.67 3.35
CA PHE A 49 -25.81 -10.59 3.84
C PHE A 49 -27.05 -10.39 2.97
N ILE A 50 -26.90 -10.46 1.64
CA ILE A 50 -28.03 -10.39 0.71
C ILE A 50 -28.96 -11.61 0.88
N ASP A 51 -28.38 -12.81 1.02
CA ASP A 51 -29.15 -14.04 1.28
C ASP A 51 -29.94 -13.98 2.59
N VAL A 52 -29.35 -13.44 3.66
CA VAL A 52 -30.00 -13.30 4.98
C VAL A 52 -31.16 -12.30 4.94
N ILE A 53 -31.05 -11.21 4.18
CA ILE A 53 -32.11 -10.19 4.07
C ILE A 53 -33.28 -10.66 3.20
N GLY A 54 -33.06 -11.64 2.33
CA GLY A 54 -34.13 -12.40 1.69
C GLY A 54 -33.55 -13.45 0.75
N PRO A 55 -33.72 -14.76 1.01
CA PRO A 55 -33.09 -15.82 0.21
C PRO A 55 -33.56 -15.86 -1.25
N GLU A 56 -34.74 -15.28 -1.55
CA GLU A 56 -35.24 -15.09 -2.92
C GLU A 56 -34.55 -13.94 -3.69
N ASN A 57 -33.81 -13.07 -3.00
CA ASN A 57 -33.10 -11.95 -3.61
C ASN A 57 -31.87 -12.38 -4.40
N PHE A 58 -31.04 -13.30 -3.89
CA PHE A 58 -29.80 -13.68 -4.57
C PHE A 58 -30.02 -14.37 -5.90
N VAL A 59 -30.95 -15.34 -5.97
CA VAL A 59 -31.31 -16.03 -7.21
C VAL A 59 -31.96 -15.08 -8.21
N TYR A 60 -32.82 -14.17 -7.74
CA TYR A 60 -33.43 -13.11 -8.57
C TYR A 60 -32.40 -12.11 -9.12
N TYR A 61 -31.39 -11.72 -8.33
CA TYR A 61 -30.34 -10.80 -8.77
C TYR A 61 -29.25 -11.46 -9.63
N ALA A 62 -29.04 -12.77 -9.50
CA ALA A 62 -28.08 -13.52 -10.31
C ALA A 62 -28.65 -14.02 -11.65
N TYR A 63 -29.97 -14.28 -11.73
CA TYR A 63 -30.61 -14.93 -12.89
C TYR A 63 -31.90 -14.25 -13.40
N GLY A 64 -32.39 -13.18 -12.75
CA GLY A 64 -33.58 -12.45 -13.18
C GLY A 64 -33.30 -11.41 -14.28
N GLU A 65 -34.38 -10.86 -14.86
CA GLU A 65 -34.30 -9.75 -15.82
C GLU A 65 -33.52 -8.57 -15.22
N PRO A 66 -32.51 -8.00 -15.91
CA PRO A 66 -31.62 -7.00 -15.36
C PRO A 66 -32.35 -5.65 -15.18
N GLN A 67 -33.01 -5.49 -14.03
CA GLN A 67 -33.49 -4.19 -13.57
C GLN A 67 -32.38 -3.49 -12.77
N ILE A 68 -32.08 -2.24 -13.12
CA ILE A 68 -31.07 -1.44 -12.42
C ILE A 68 -31.57 -1.13 -11.01
N ASN A 69 -31.04 -1.84 -10.01
CA ASN A 69 -31.30 -1.57 -8.60
C ASN A 69 -30.21 -0.63 -8.04
N PHE A 70 -30.55 0.65 -7.86
CA PHE A 70 -29.64 1.66 -7.32
C PHE A 70 -29.07 1.30 -5.94
N GLY A 71 -29.83 0.60 -5.10
CA GLY A 71 -29.38 0.15 -3.79
C GLY A 71 -28.24 -0.88 -3.87
N LEU A 72 -28.31 -1.79 -4.84
CA LEU A 72 -27.25 -2.77 -5.10
C LEU A 72 -26.01 -2.14 -5.72
N ILE A 73 -26.18 -1.15 -6.61
CA ILE A 73 -25.04 -0.41 -7.17
C ILE A 73 -24.30 0.33 -6.05
N LEU A 74 -25.04 1.01 -5.18
CA LEU A 74 -24.46 1.75 -4.06
C LEU A 74 -23.73 0.82 -3.09
N SER A 75 -24.31 -0.33 -2.77
CA SER A 75 -23.68 -1.30 -1.86
C SER A 75 -22.42 -1.93 -2.46
N GLN A 76 -22.39 -2.19 -3.77
CA GLN A 76 -21.19 -2.63 -4.47
C GLN A 76 -20.09 -1.57 -4.45
N ILE A 77 -20.42 -0.30 -4.69
CA ILE A 77 -19.46 0.81 -4.60
C ILE A 77 -18.84 0.88 -3.19
N ILE A 78 -19.65 0.71 -2.14
CA ILE A 78 -19.19 0.68 -0.76
C ILE A 78 -18.23 -0.51 -0.53
N VAL A 79 -18.57 -1.70 -1.02
CA VAL A 79 -17.71 -2.89 -0.93
C VAL A 79 -16.35 -2.65 -1.59
N TRP A 80 -16.33 -2.10 -2.81
CA TRP A 80 -15.09 -1.77 -3.52
C TRP A 80 -14.27 -0.71 -2.76
N ALA A 81 -14.91 0.30 -2.18
CA ALA A 81 -14.25 1.32 -1.38
C ALA A 81 -13.61 0.72 -0.12
N ILE A 82 -14.27 -0.21 0.57
CA ILE A 82 -13.73 -0.91 1.73
C ILE A 82 -12.49 -1.73 1.35
N ILE A 83 -12.58 -2.52 0.28
CA ILE A 83 -11.45 -3.33 -0.23
C ILE A 83 -10.27 -2.42 -0.57
N PHE A 84 -10.52 -1.29 -1.23
CA PHE A 84 -9.50 -0.31 -1.58
C PHE A 84 -8.80 0.30 -0.36
N ILE A 85 -9.56 0.67 0.67
CA ILE A 85 -9.01 1.20 1.93
C ILE A 85 -8.13 0.15 2.63
N LEU A 86 -8.62 -1.09 2.74
CA LEU A 86 -7.86 -2.18 3.36
C LEU A 86 -6.56 -2.48 2.60
N TYR A 87 -6.61 -2.44 1.27
CA TYR A 87 -5.43 -2.58 0.43
C TYR A 87 -4.39 -1.48 0.69
N ILE A 88 -4.81 -0.20 0.79
CA ILE A 88 -3.89 0.91 1.11
C ILE A 88 -3.19 0.67 2.44
N VAL A 89 -3.92 0.20 3.45
CA VAL A 89 -3.33 -0.11 4.77
C VAL A 89 -2.26 -1.19 4.64
N VAL A 90 -2.57 -2.34 4.03
CA VAL A 90 -1.58 -3.42 3.85
C VAL A 90 -0.37 -2.95 3.04
N GLN A 91 -0.61 -2.25 1.94
CA GLN A 91 0.46 -1.71 1.09
C GLN A 91 1.36 -0.74 1.85
N SER A 92 0.80 0.15 2.67
CA SER A 92 1.57 1.14 3.44
C SER A 92 2.49 0.48 4.48
N VAL A 93 1.99 -0.57 5.14
CA VAL A 93 2.73 -1.33 6.15
C VAL A 93 3.86 -2.14 5.51
N MET A 94 3.58 -2.81 4.39
CA MET A 94 4.59 -3.52 3.60
C MET A 94 5.66 -2.56 3.06
N SER A 95 5.23 -1.40 2.56
CA SER A 95 6.15 -0.37 2.05
C SER A 95 7.13 0.08 3.13
N TYR A 96 6.69 0.29 4.37
CA TYR A 96 7.57 0.66 5.48
C TYR A 96 8.71 -0.35 5.70
N GLY A 97 8.40 -1.65 5.70
CA GLY A 97 9.42 -2.70 5.81
C GLY A 97 10.32 -2.79 4.58
N TYR A 98 9.77 -2.63 3.38
CA TYR A 98 10.55 -2.58 2.14
C TYR A 98 11.58 -1.43 2.14
N TYR A 99 11.16 -0.24 2.56
CA TYR A 99 12.05 0.91 2.71
C TYR A 99 13.08 0.72 3.82
N THR A 100 12.75 -0.03 4.87
CA THR A 100 13.70 -0.42 5.93
C THR A 100 14.83 -1.28 5.36
N ILE A 101 14.50 -2.35 4.62
CA ILE A 101 15.50 -3.21 3.97
C ILE A 101 16.34 -2.40 2.98
N THR A 102 15.69 -1.61 2.13
CA THR A 102 16.38 -0.83 1.09
C THR A 102 17.37 0.17 1.70
N LEU A 103 16.97 0.85 2.78
CA LEU A 103 17.82 1.80 3.50
C LEU A 103 19.01 1.09 4.18
N ARG A 104 18.78 -0.05 4.84
CA ARG A 104 19.84 -0.84 5.48
C ARG A 104 20.84 -1.37 4.46
N LEU A 105 20.37 -1.91 3.35
CA LEU A 105 21.23 -2.34 2.24
C LEU A 105 22.06 -1.16 1.73
N ALA A 106 21.46 0.01 1.48
CA ALA A 106 22.17 1.20 1.04
C ALA A 106 23.28 1.65 2.03
N LYS A 107 23.06 1.44 3.33
CA LYS A 107 24.02 1.75 4.40
C LYS A 107 25.03 0.63 4.69
N ASN A 108 24.98 -0.49 3.96
CA ASN A 108 25.76 -1.72 4.24
C ASN A 108 25.50 -2.28 5.66
N GLU A 109 24.30 -2.08 6.20
CA GLU A 109 23.88 -2.65 7.47
C GLU A 109 23.33 -4.07 7.29
N SER A 110 23.51 -4.92 8.30
CA SER A 110 22.95 -6.27 8.29
C SER A 110 21.41 -6.21 8.29
N THR A 111 20.78 -6.91 7.35
CA THR A 111 19.32 -7.00 7.27
C THR A 111 18.90 -8.41 6.89
N THR A 112 17.68 -8.77 7.26
CA THR A 112 17.08 -10.07 6.95
C THR A 112 15.73 -9.89 6.30
N ILE A 113 15.20 -10.94 5.67
CA ILE A 113 13.85 -10.88 5.08
C ILE A 113 12.76 -10.60 6.13
N GLY A 114 13.01 -10.91 7.40
CA GLY A 114 12.10 -10.58 8.50
C GLY A 114 11.88 -9.07 8.68
N ASP A 115 12.86 -8.25 8.31
CA ASP A 115 12.75 -6.78 8.37
C ASP A 115 11.69 -6.24 7.40
N LEU A 116 11.29 -7.02 6.38
CA LEU A 116 10.19 -6.66 5.48
C LEU A 116 8.87 -6.53 6.24
N PHE A 117 8.74 -7.25 7.37
CA PHE A 117 7.56 -7.21 8.21
C PHE A 117 7.70 -6.23 9.38
N ALA A 118 8.76 -5.42 9.43
CA ALA A 118 8.97 -4.43 10.50
C ALA A 118 7.86 -3.39 10.61
N GLY A 119 7.11 -3.16 9.52
CA GLY A 119 5.92 -2.32 9.52
C GLY A 119 4.77 -2.89 10.36
N PHE A 120 4.67 -4.21 10.51
CA PHE A 120 3.61 -4.86 11.30
C PHE A 120 3.85 -4.80 12.81
N ASN A 121 5.01 -4.32 13.25
CA ASN A 121 5.27 -4.08 14.65
C ASN A 121 4.28 -3.00 15.18
N SER A 122 3.76 -3.18 16.39
CA SER A 122 2.70 -2.34 16.98
C SER A 122 3.04 -0.84 17.00
N ASN A 123 4.33 -0.50 17.18
CA ASN A 123 4.79 0.89 17.18
C ASN A 123 4.85 1.51 15.76
N ASN A 124 5.02 0.69 14.72
CA ASN A 124 5.26 1.15 13.35
C ASN A 124 4.00 1.09 12.48
N ILE A 125 3.06 0.19 12.78
CA ILE A 125 1.87 -0.05 11.94
C ILE A 125 1.04 1.22 11.76
N PHE A 126 0.80 1.96 12.85
CA PHE A 126 0.05 3.22 12.81
C PHE A 126 0.80 4.33 12.09
N ARG A 127 2.14 4.36 12.21
CA ARG A 127 2.98 5.36 11.53
C ARG A 127 2.99 5.12 10.03
N ALA A 128 3.24 3.88 9.61
CA ALA A 128 3.20 3.45 8.22
C ALA A 128 1.83 3.69 7.59
N MET A 129 0.75 3.30 8.28
CA MET A 129 -0.62 3.51 7.84
C MET A 129 -0.96 4.99 7.66
N LYS A 130 -0.64 5.84 8.65
CA LYS A 130 -0.86 7.29 8.55
C LYS A 130 -0.13 7.90 7.36
N LEU A 131 1.12 7.49 7.14
CA LEU A 131 1.91 7.99 6.01
C LEU A 131 1.31 7.56 4.67
N GLY A 132 0.98 6.28 4.49
CA GLY A 132 0.41 5.77 3.25
C GLY A 132 -0.96 6.38 2.91
N ILE A 133 -1.83 6.54 3.91
CA ILE A 133 -3.14 7.20 3.73
C ILE A 133 -2.92 8.66 3.31
N LEU A 134 -2.06 9.39 4.00
CA LEU A 134 -1.83 10.80 3.73
C LEU A 134 -1.19 11.04 2.35
N GLN A 135 -0.25 10.19 1.94
CA GLN A 135 0.30 10.18 0.59
C GLN A 135 -0.79 9.92 -0.44
N THR A 136 -1.63 8.91 -0.23
CA THR A 136 -2.71 8.55 -1.15
C THR A 136 -3.69 9.70 -1.33
N ILE A 137 -4.12 10.34 -0.24
CA ILE A 137 -5.01 11.50 -0.28
C ILE A 137 -4.37 12.64 -1.07
N PHE A 138 -3.15 13.05 -0.73
CA PHE A 138 -2.54 14.19 -1.43
C PHE A 138 -2.27 13.88 -2.90
N ILE A 139 -1.74 12.71 -3.24
CA ILE A 139 -1.50 12.33 -4.64
C ILE A 139 -2.81 12.27 -5.41
N SER A 140 -3.89 11.76 -4.80
CA SER A 140 -5.21 11.71 -5.44
C SER A 140 -5.79 13.09 -5.67
N LEU A 141 -5.68 14.00 -4.69
CA LEU A 141 -6.12 15.41 -4.84
C LEU A 141 -5.36 16.12 -5.97
N TRP A 142 -4.05 15.93 -6.07
CA TRP A 142 -3.26 16.51 -7.16
C TRP A 142 -3.58 15.88 -8.51
N SER A 143 -3.76 14.56 -8.55
CA SER A 143 -4.15 13.82 -9.76
C SER A 143 -5.54 14.20 -10.27
N LEU A 144 -6.47 14.51 -9.35
CA LEU A 144 -7.82 14.96 -9.67
C LEU A 144 -7.82 16.36 -10.29
N LEU A 145 -6.88 17.22 -9.90
CA LEU A 145 -6.70 18.52 -10.53
C LEU A 145 -6.09 18.36 -11.93
N PHE A 146 -4.96 17.65 -12.03
CA PHE A 146 -4.33 17.24 -13.30
C PHE A 146 -3.40 16.03 -13.09
N ILE A 147 -3.25 15.20 -14.12
CA ILE A 147 -2.38 14.00 -14.07
C ILE A 147 -0.90 14.37 -13.82
N VAL A 148 -0.39 15.41 -14.51
CA VAL A 148 1.02 15.84 -14.42
C VAL A 148 1.44 16.24 -12.99
N PRO A 149 0.75 17.14 -12.27
CA PRO A 149 1.09 17.45 -10.88
C PRO A 149 0.93 16.25 -9.95
N GLY A 150 -0.01 15.32 -10.22
CA GLY A 150 -0.11 14.05 -9.51
C GLY A 150 1.19 13.24 -9.55
N ILE A 151 1.76 13.06 -10.76
CA ILE A 151 3.03 12.36 -10.96
C ILE A 151 4.18 13.07 -10.23
N ILE A 152 4.24 14.40 -10.29
CA ILE A 152 5.28 15.18 -9.57
C ILE A 152 5.18 14.93 -8.05
N LYS A 153 3.97 14.89 -7.49
CA LYS A 153 3.79 14.62 -6.05
C LYS A 153 4.06 13.17 -5.68
N PHE A 154 3.81 12.21 -6.57
CA PHE A 154 4.20 10.82 -6.36
C PHE A 154 5.72 10.70 -6.11
N PHE A 155 6.54 11.30 -6.98
CA PHE A 155 8.00 11.28 -6.80
C PHE A 155 8.47 12.12 -5.62
N SER A 156 7.88 13.30 -5.38
CA SER A 156 8.22 14.10 -4.20
C SER A 156 7.92 13.37 -2.89
N TYR A 157 6.87 12.55 -2.82
CA TYR A 157 6.51 11.85 -1.59
C TYR A 157 7.24 10.53 -1.40
N SER A 158 7.94 10.00 -2.41
CA SER A 158 8.67 8.73 -2.28
C SER A 158 9.73 8.77 -1.17
N MET A 159 10.29 9.95 -0.87
CA MET A 159 11.28 10.12 0.20
C MET A 159 10.70 10.13 1.61
N ALA A 160 9.39 10.27 1.77
CA ALA A 160 8.77 10.43 3.09
C ALA A 160 8.97 9.19 3.99
N TYR A 161 8.99 7.97 3.43
CA TYR A 161 9.28 6.76 4.20
C TYR A 161 10.71 6.74 4.75
N TYR A 162 11.70 7.12 3.95
CA TYR A 162 13.09 7.19 4.40
C TYR A 162 13.27 8.21 5.52
N ILE A 163 12.66 9.40 5.39
CA ILE A 163 12.68 10.43 6.44
C ILE A 163 12.10 9.89 7.75
N MET A 164 10.99 9.16 7.70
CA MET A 164 10.35 8.58 8.88
C MET A 164 11.15 7.42 9.51
N LEU A 165 11.97 6.74 8.72
CA LEU A 165 12.89 5.70 9.17
C LEU A 165 14.15 6.27 9.84
N GLU A 166 14.65 7.41 9.33
CA GLU A 166 15.82 8.08 9.89
C GLU A 166 15.50 8.95 11.12
N ASP A 167 14.28 9.47 11.21
CA ASP A 167 13.77 10.27 12.32
C ASP A 167 12.53 9.59 12.94
N PRO A 168 12.71 8.71 13.94
CA PRO A 168 11.62 7.96 14.56
C PRO A 168 10.55 8.82 15.26
N GLU A 169 10.89 10.03 15.67
CA GLU A 169 9.95 10.99 16.28
C GLU A 169 9.16 11.76 15.20
N CYS A 170 9.59 11.71 13.94
CA CYS A 170 8.92 12.38 12.84
C CYS A 170 7.55 11.78 12.57
N THR A 171 6.55 12.67 12.56
CA THR A 171 5.17 12.32 12.20
C THR A 171 5.02 12.17 10.68
N ALA A 172 4.01 11.42 10.24
CA ALA A 172 3.71 11.23 8.81
C ALA A 172 3.52 12.57 8.06
N SER A 173 2.87 13.55 8.70
CA SER A 173 2.64 14.88 8.12
C SER A 173 3.94 15.67 7.95
N GLU A 174 4.83 15.61 8.95
CA GLU A 174 6.14 16.24 8.88
C GLU A 174 7.03 15.58 7.84
N ALA A 175 7.01 14.25 7.74
CA ALA A 175 7.77 13.50 6.73
C ALA A 175 7.35 13.92 5.32
N ILE A 176 6.05 14.03 5.05
CA ILE A 176 5.54 14.54 3.76
C ILE A 176 5.90 16.01 3.53
N LYS A 177 5.93 16.84 4.57
CA LYS A 177 6.34 18.25 4.44
C LYS A 177 7.82 18.36 4.10
N LYS A 178 8.67 17.58 4.78
CA LYS A 178 10.12 17.51 4.53
C LYS A 178 10.43 16.96 3.14
N SER A 179 9.68 15.98 2.64
CA SER A 179 9.91 15.37 1.32
C SER A 179 9.54 16.27 0.12
N LYS A 180 8.87 17.40 0.35
CA LYS A 180 8.50 18.38 -0.69
C LYS A 180 9.61 19.36 -1.05
N MET A 181 10.61 19.47 -0.18
CA MET A 181 11.68 20.48 -0.26
C MET A 181 12.76 20.07 -1.24
#